data_AF-A0AAJ0GM88-F1
#
_entry.id   AF-A0AAJ0GM88-F1
#
_cell.length_a   1.000
_cell.length_b   1.000
_cell.length_c   1.000
_cell.angle_alpha   90.00
_cell.angle_beta   90.00
_cell.angle_gamma   90.00
#
_symmetry.space_group_name_H-M   'P 1'
#
loop_
_entity.id
_entity.type
_entity.pdbx_description
1 polymer ?
#
loop_
_entity_poly.entity_id
_entity_poly.type
_entity_poly.pdbx_seq_one_letter_code
_entity_poly.pdbx_strand_id
1 'polypeptide(L)'
;MSMTRILTIANHSPATRLGAIVGGQTSCKDPEIKAFEEHLPSDVDVVSCHSLHGPNVDPRGQPLVLIKHRASDESFAKVEAVLGCLGSKHVYLTAEEHDRITADTQAVTHAAFLSMGKAWHATKQFPWEGTRYVGGIENVKINLMLRIYAQKWHVYAGLAILNPEAHKQINQFAKSTTELYTLMLEGRRDELRARVYAAKEKVFGHGDSPKWADRPLLPDGVVDRFSLNPNSKGSAPPLPNNHLSLLAMVDCWSALGIVPYDHMICSTPLFRLWLGVTEHLFRTPGLLDESLRVGIEDNTFRRDDLQFTIAACGWAECVALRSFETWRERFAVTQKFFEPRFQGAVEIGQAMIRAVLESEKEE
;
A
#
# COMPACT_ATOMS: atom_id res chain seq x y z
N MET A 1 5.79 -6.22 15.71
CA MET A 1 5.03 -6.04 16.94
C MET A 1 6.16 -5.64 17.82
N SER A 2 6.23 -4.40 18.28
CA SER A 2 7.25 -4.09 19.29
C SER A 2 7.09 -5.15 20.38
N MET A 3 8.16 -5.84 20.79
CA MET A 3 8.12 -6.84 21.89
C MET A 3 7.24 -6.34 23.05
N THR A 4 7.22 -5.02 23.28
CA THR A 4 6.32 -4.28 24.17
C THR A 4 4.86 -4.73 24.17
N ARG A 5 4.21 -5.00 23.02
CA ARG A 5 2.76 -5.33 22.98
C ARG A 5 2.47 -6.78 23.40
N ILE A 6 3.31 -7.73 23.01
CA ILE A 6 3.23 -9.12 23.48
C ILE A 6 3.51 -9.15 24.98
N LEU A 7 4.54 -8.42 25.43
CA LEU A 7 4.85 -8.24 26.85
C LEU A 7 3.70 -7.59 27.63
N THR A 8 2.92 -6.69 27.01
CA THR A 8 1.72 -6.10 27.65
C THR A 8 0.69 -7.18 27.93
N ILE A 9 0.37 -8.04 26.95
CA ILE A 9 -0.60 -9.12 27.15
C ILE A 9 -0.11 -10.10 28.22
N ALA A 10 1.16 -10.53 28.14
CA ALA A 10 1.75 -11.42 29.13
C ALA A 10 1.70 -10.86 30.56
N ASN A 11 2.02 -9.57 30.73
CA ASN A 11 2.06 -8.92 32.04
C ASN A 11 0.67 -8.67 32.65
N HIS A 12 -0.36 -8.47 31.82
CA HIS A 12 -1.70 -8.13 32.28
C HIS A 12 -2.68 -9.29 32.26
N SER A 13 -2.35 -10.38 31.57
CA SER A 13 -3.21 -11.58 31.51
C SER A 13 -3.58 -12.14 32.90
N PRO A 14 -2.67 -12.26 33.89
CA PRO A 14 -3.05 -12.77 35.21
C PRO A 14 -4.07 -11.90 35.97
N ALA A 15 -4.28 -10.66 35.54
CA ALA A 15 -5.24 -9.73 36.13
C ALA A 15 -6.62 -9.75 35.43
N THR A 16 -6.81 -10.54 34.38
CA THR A 16 -8.11 -10.64 33.70
C THR A 16 -9.11 -11.38 34.57
N ARG A 17 -10.31 -10.82 34.74
CA ARG A 17 -11.39 -11.44 35.52
C ARG A 17 -12.04 -12.58 34.73
N LEU A 18 -12.58 -13.55 35.44
CA LEU A 18 -13.44 -14.61 34.89
C LEU A 18 -14.57 -13.99 34.04
N GLY A 19 -14.75 -14.48 32.81
CA GLY A 19 -15.77 -14.00 31.87
C GLY A 19 -15.51 -12.58 31.32
N ALA A 20 -14.28 -12.07 31.42
CA ALA A 20 -13.91 -10.83 30.76
C ALA A 20 -13.92 -11.00 29.23
N ILE A 21 -14.12 -9.88 28.53
CA ILE A 21 -13.93 -9.79 27.08
C ILE A 21 -12.68 -8.97 26.83
N VAL A 22 -11.71 -9.54 26.11
CA VAL A 22 -10.44 -8.90 25.78
C VAL A 22 -10.33 -8.75 24.27
N GLY A 23 -9.78 -7.62 23.83
CA GLY A 23 -9.63 -7.29 22.42
C GLY A 23 -8.43 -6.40 22.19
N GLY A 24 -7.80 -6.57 21.02
CA GLY A 24 -6.73 -5.68 20.57
C GLY A 24 -7.18 -4.82 19.39
N GLN A 25 -6.57 -3.64 19.27
CA GLN A 25 -6.75 -2.72 18.14
C GLN A 25 -5.50 -2.64 17.25
N THR A 26 -4.66 -3.67 17.24
CA THR A 26 -3.42 -3.63 16.45
C THR A 26 -3.69 -3.80 14.95
N SER A 27 -2.78 -3.30 14.11
CA SER A 27 -2.95 -3.34 12.66
C SER A 27 -2.62 -4.69 12.00
N CYS A 28 -2.14 -5.68 12.77
CA CYS A 28 -1.88 -7.03 12.30
C CYS A 28 -2.42 -8.02 13.33
N LYS A 29 -3.22 -8.98 12.87
CA LYS A 29 -4.02 -9.84 13.74
C LYS A 29 -3.34 -11.15 14.06
N ASP A 30 -2.58 -11.73 13.14
CA ASP A 30 -1.82 -12.96 13.41
C ASP A 30 -0.98 -12.91 14.70
N PRO A 31 -0.11 -11.90 14.93
CA PRO A 31 0.70 -11.88 16.13
C PRO A 31 -0.07 -11.42 17.39
N GLU A 32 -1.18 -10.69 17.20
CA GLU A 32 -2.09 -10.30 18.29
C GLU A 32 -2.85 -11.52 18.82
N ILE A 33 -3.44 -12.29 17.91
CA ILE A 33 -4.17 -13.51 18.21
C ILE A 33 -3.25 -14.55 18.84
N LYS A 34 -2.04 -14.77 18.31
CA LYS A 34 -1.07 -15.69 18.92
C LYS A 34 -0.72 -15.32 20.36
N ALA A 35 -0.53 -14.02 20.62
CA ALA A 35 -0.26 -13.56 21.98
C ALA A 35 -1.46 -13.76 22.92
N PHE A 36 -2.69 -13.62 22.41
CA PHE A 36 -3.90 -13.94 23.17
C PHE A 36 -4.03 -15.43 23.44
N GLU A 37 -3.78 -16.29 22.45
CA GLU A 37 -3.83 -17.74 22.61
C GLU A 37 -2.77 -18.27 23.59
N GLU A 38 -1.58 -17.67 23.57
CA GLU A 38 -0.48 -18.09 24.44
C GLU A 38 -0.67 -17.65 25.90
N HIS A 39 -1.20 -16.45 26.11
CA HIS A 39 -1.20 -15.83 27.44
C HIS A 39 -2.56 -15.74 28.11
N LEU A 40 -3.68 -15.64 27.38
CA LEU A 40 -4.99 -15.46 28.01
C LEU A 40 -5.60 -16.80 28.49
N PRO A 41 -6.19 -16.83 29.69
CA PRO A 41 -6.96 -17.97 30.18
C PRO A 41 -8.08 -18.40 29.22
N SER A 42 -8.46 -19.68 29.24
CA SER A 42 -9.49 -20.23 28.34
C SER A 42 -10.91 -19.75 28.63
N ASP A 43 -11.16 -19.21 29.82
CA ASP A 43 -12.42 -18.65 30.31
C ASP A 43 -12.62 -17.16 29.96
N VAL A 44 -11.73 -16.59 29.14
CA VAL A 44 -11.79 -15.23 28.62
C VAL A 44 -12.18 -15.23 27.15
N ASP A 45 -13.20 -14.42 26.85
CA ASP A 45 -13.67 -14.20 25.49
C ASP A 45 -12.76 -13.19 24.75
N VAL A 46 -12.44 -13.49 23.49
CA VAL A 46 -11.53 -12.71 22.65
C VAL A 46 -12.28 -12.14 21.46
N VAL A 47 -12.48 -10.82 21.47
CA VAL A 47 -13.09 -10.06 20.38
C VAL A 47 -12.19 -8.88 20.05
N SER A 48 -11.48 -8.96 18.93
CA SER A 48 -10.59 -7.90 18.46
C SER A 48 -11.30 -6.93 17.51
N CYS A 49 -10.72 -5.75 17.33
CA CYS A 49 -11.18 -4.80 16.33
C CYS A 49 -10.02 -4.11 15.61
N HIS A 50 -10.27 -3.44 14.50
CA HIS A 50 -9.29 -2.56 13.87
C HIS A 50 -10.02 -1.45 13.14
N SER A 51 -9.76 -0.21 13.57
CA SER A 51 -10.20 0.97 12.83
C SER A 51 -9.24 1.20 11.66
N LEU A 52 -9.77 1.28 10.44
CA LEU A 52 -8.96 1.46 9.22
C LEU A 52 -8.70 2.94 8.91
N HIS A 53 -8.65 3.79 9.93
CA HIS A 53 -8.32 5.20 9.80
C HIS A 53 -7.28 5.65 10.82
N GLY A 54 -6.62 6.78 10.53
CA GLY A 54 -5.67 7.39 11.47
C GLY A 54 -6.38 7.99 12.70
N PRO A 55 -5.63 8.28 13.78
CA PRO A 55 -6.20 8.80 15.04
C PRO A 55 -6.83 10.20 14.92
N ASN A 56 -6.50 10.96 13.88
CA ASN A 56 -7.01 12.31 13.65
C ASN A 56 -8.23 12.34 12.70
N VAL A 57 -8.84 11.19 12.41
CA VAL A 57 -9.97 11.06 11.49
C VAL A 57 -11.24 10.74 12.28
N ASP A 58 -12.34 11.42 11.94
CA ASP A 58 -13.66 11.14 12.50
C ASP A 58 -14.10 9.71 12.15
N PRO A 59 -14.42 8.85 13.14
CA PRO A 59 -14.78 7.46 12.90
C PRO A 59 -16.13 7.28 12.21
N ARG A 60 -16.98 8.32 12.16
CA ARG A 60 -18.32 8.22 11.57
C ARG A 60 -18.26 7.88 10.09
N GLY A 61 -18.97 6.82 9.71
CA GLY A 61 -18.99 6.29 8.34
C GLY A 61 -17.70 5.59 7.90
N GLN A 62 -16.65 5.59 8.72
CA GLN A 62 -15.39 4.89 8.43
C GLN A 62 -15.53 3.39 8.76
N PRO A 63 -14.81 2.51 8.06
CA PRO A 63 -14.85 1.09 8.34
C PRO A 63 -14.15 0.74 9.66
N LEU A 64 -14.86 -0.04 10.50
CA LEU A 64 -14.36 -0.64 11.73
C LEU A 64 -14.47 -2.16 11.62
N VAL A 65 -13.34 -2.84 11.53
CA VAL A 65 -13.32 -4.30 11.49
C VAL A 65 -13.55 -4.86 12.88
N LEU A 66 -14.45 -5.84 13.00
CA LEU A 66 -14.72 -6.62 14.20
C LEU A 66 -14.35 -8.09 13.92
N ILE A 67 -13.62 -8.70 14.86
CA ILE A 67 -13.06 -10.04 14.72
C ILE A 67 -13.45 -10.86 15.94
N LYS A 68 -14.39 -11.79 15.73
CA LYS A 68 -14.78 -12.79 16.73
C LYS A 68 -13.78 -13.97 16.67
N HIS A 69 -12.81 -14.01 17.58
CA HIS A 69 -11.78 -15.08 17.58
C HIS A 69 -12.20 -16.28 18.44
N ARG A 70 -12.30 -16.06 19.75
CA ARG A 70 -12.67 -17.08 20.75
C ARG A 70 -13.67 -16.45 21.71
N ALA A 71 -14.92 -16.31 21.29
CA ALA A 71 -15.95 -15.65 22.09
C ALA A 71 -17.34 -16.23 21.83
N SER A 72 -18.23 -16.08 22.82
CA SER A 72 -19.66 -16.33 22.64
C SER A 72 -20.33 -15.28 21.73
N ASP A 73 -21.50 -15.62 21.17
CA ASP A 73 -22.31 -14.64 20.41
C ASP A 73 -22.78 -13.48 21.28
N GLU A 74 -23.06 -13.73 22.56
CA GLU A 74 -23.46 -12.72 23.53
C GLU A 74 -22.34 -11.69 23.76
N SER A 75 -21.11 -12.15 24.01
CA SER A 75 -19.95 -11.27 24.16
C SER A 75 -19.66 -10.48 22.89
N PHE A 76 -19.79 -11.12 21.71
CA PHE A 76 -19.60 -10.44 20.45
C PHE A 76 -20.63 -9.31 20.25
N ALA A 77 -21.92 -9.61 20.45
CA ALA A 77 -23.00 -8.63 20.36
C ALA A 77 -22.81 -7.47 21.37
N LYS A 78 -22.30 -7.76 22.56
CA LYS A 78 -21.98 -6.74 23.56
C LYS A 78 -20.88 -5.79 23.08
N VAL A 79 -19.79 -6.31 22.51
CA VAL A 79 -18.70 -5.49 21.96
C VAL A 79 -19.19 -4.66 20.78
N GLU A 80 -19.95 -5.27 19.87
CA GLU A 80 -20.57 -4.58 18.75
C GLU A 80 -21.46 -3.42 19.20
N ALA A 81 -22.33 -3.65 20.20
CA ALA A 81 -23.20 -2.61 20.76
C ALA A 81 -22.40 -1.45 21.39
N VAL A 82 -21.34 -1.77 22.14
CA VAL A 82 -20.45 -0.75 22.74
C VAL A 82 -19.75 0.07 21.66
N LEU A 83 -19.23 -0.57 20.60
CA LEU A 83 -18.53 0.12 19.53
C LEU A 83 -19.47 0.86 18.57
N GLY A 84 -20.75 0.54 18.55
CA GLY A 84 -21.77 1.24 17.76
C GLY A 84 -21.87 2.74 18.06
N CYS A 85 -21.45 3.19 19.26
CA CYS A 85 -21.42 4.62 19.59
C CYS A 85 -20.44 5.44 18.72
N LEU A 86 -19.50 4.79 18.02
CA LEU A 86 -18.55 5.44 17.11
C LEU A 86 -19.19 5.86 15.78
N GLY A 87 -20.36 5.30 15.43
CA GLY A 87 -21.01 5.54 14.14
C GLY A 87 -20.22 5.03 12.94
N SER A 88 -19.28 4.11 13.16
CA SER A 88 -18.48 3.46 12.12
C SER A 88 -19.30 2.42 11.36
N LYS A 89 -18.89 2.12 10.12
CA LYS A 89 -19.44 0.99 9.36
C LYS A 89 -18.75 -0.29 9.83
N HIS A 90 -19.47 -1.16 10.53
CA HIS A 90 -18.91 -2.42 11.01
C HIS A 90 -18.66 -3.38 9.85
N VAL A 91 -17.48 -4.00 9.85
CA VAL A 91 -17.05 -5.01 8.89
C VAL A 91 -16.63 -6.26 9.68
N TYR A 92 -17.19 -7.41 9.35
CA TYR A 92 -16.94 -8.65 10.08
C TYR A 92 -15.94 -9.50 9.31
N LEU A 93 -14.79 -9.81 9.93
CA LEU A 93 -13.73 -10.61 9.32
C LEU A 93 -13.14 -11.56 10.37
N THR A 94 -12.60 -12.68 9.91
CA THR A 94 -11.65 -13.48 10.69
C THR A 94 -10.30 -12.76 10.75
N ALA A 95 -9.43 -13.18 11.68
CA ALA A 95 -8.07 -12.63 11.77
C ALA A 95 -7.24 -12.88 10.51
N GLU A 96 -7.43 -14.05 9.88
CA GLU A 96 -6.76 -14.43 8.63
C GLU A 96 -7.24 -13.57 7.46
N GLU A 97 -8.56 -13.43 7.27
CA GLU A 97 -9.13 -12.58 6.22
C GLU A 97 -8.68 -11.12 6.38
N HIS A 98 -8.69 -10.60 7.61
CA HIS A 98 -8.19 -9.26 7.90
C HIS A 98 -6.74 -9.08 7.46
N ASP A 99 -5.85 -9.99 7.87
CA ASP A 99 -4.43 -9.87 7.54
C ASP A 99 -4.19 -10.05 6.04
N ARG A 100 -4.96 -10.92 5.36
CA ARG A 100 -4.91 -11.05 3.90
C ARG A 100 -5.34 -9.77 3.19
N ILE A 101 -6.50 -9.21 3.55
CA ILE A 101 -7.05 -7.99 2.94
C ILE A 101 -6.14 -6.78 3.19
N THR A 102 -5.61 -6.62 4.40
CA THR A 102 -4.68 -5.53 4.71
C THR A 102 -3.36 -5.67 3.96
N ALA A 103 -2.85 -6.89 3.78
CA ALA A 103 -1.68 -7.12 2.94
C ALA A 103 -1.97 -6.76 1.47
N ASP A 104 -3.05 -7.28 0.90
CA ASP A 104 -3.43 -7.09 -0.52
C ASP A 104 -3.63 -5.60 -0.88
N THR A 105 -4.11 -4.78 0.07
CA THR A 105 -4.35 -3.35 -0.14
C THR A 105 -3.14 -2.46 0.18
N GLN A 106 -2.22 -2.89 1.04
CA GLN A 106 -1.18 -2.00 1.58
C GLN A 106 0.26 -2.48 1.35
N ALA A 107 0.54 -3.79 1.33
CA ALA A 107 1.90 -4.31 1.36
C ALA A 107 2.70 -3.90 0.11
N VAL A 108 2.18 -4.20 -1.08
CA VAL A 108 2.85 -3.86 -2.35
C VAL A 108 2.87 -2.35 -2.59
N THR A 109 1.78 -1.66 -2.25
CA THR A 109 1.68 -0.19 -2.31
C THR A 109 2.79 0.47 -1.49
N HIS A 110 2.96 0.07 -0.22
CA HIS A 110 4.01 0.60 0.63
C HIS A 110 5.40 0.22 0.12
N ALA A 111 5.61 -1.02 -0.31
CA ALA A 111 6.89 -1.47 -0.85
C ALA A 111 7.32 -0.64 -2.07
N ALA A 112 6.39 -0.34 -2.99
CA ALA A 112 6.65 0.50 -4.15
C ALA A 112 7.14 1.91 -3.74
N PHE A 113 6.40 2.62 -2.90
CA PHE A 113 6.76 3.99 -2.51
C PHE A 113 8.02 4.08 -1.65
N LEU A 114 8.23 3.12 -0.74
CA LEU A 114 9.47 2.99 0.02
C LEU A 114 10.67 2.72 -0.91
N SER A 115 10.44 1.98 -2.00
CA SER A 115 11.49 1.71 -2.98
C SER A 115 11.80 2.95 -3.83
N MET A 116 10.78 3.72 -4.24
CA MET A 116 10.97 5.02 -4.93
C MET A 116 11.76 6.01 -4.09
N GLY A 117 11.36 6.23 -2.84
CA GLY A 117 12.06 7.17 -1.97
C GLY A 117 13.51 6.75 -1.72
N LYS A 118 13.76 5.44 -1.57
CA LYS A 118 15.13 4.95 -1.40
C LYS A 118 15.98 5.12 -2.67
N ALA A 119 15.38 4.91 -3.85
CA ALA A 119 16.06 5.10 -5.13
C ALA A 119 16.48 6.56 -5.33
N TRP A 120 15.56 7.51 -5.12
CA TRP A 120 15.84 8.94 -5.24
C TRP A 120 16.82 9.46 -4.19
N HIS A 121 16.76 8.91 -2.97
CA HIS A 121 17.78 9.17 -1.96
C HIS A 121 19.17 8.67 -2.40
N ALA A 122 19.26 7.47 -2.98
CA ALA A 122 20.52 6.90 -3.45
C ALA A 122 21.14 7.71 -4.59
N THR A 123 20.32 8.31 -5.46
CA THR A 123 20.79 9.23 -6.51
C THR A 123 20.96 10.68 -6.04
N LYS A 124 20.59 11.00 -4.78
CA LYS A 124 20.59 12.34 -4.19
C LYS A 124 19.78 13.36 -5.00
N GLN A 125 18.62 12.95 -5.48
CA GLN A 125 17.76 13.77 -6.33
C GLN A 125 16.40 14.02 -5.71
N PHE A 126 15.89 15.24 -5.91
CA PHE A 126 14.49 15.57 -5.73
C PHE A 126 13.80 15.51 -7.10
N PRO A 127 13.01 14.47 -7.39
CA PRO A 127 12.52 14.21 -8.75
C PRO A 127 11.71 15.38 -9.35
N TRP A 128 10.98 16.14 -8.52
CA TRP A 128 10.20 17.32 -8.91
C TRP A 128 11.03 18.58 -9.21
N GLU A 129 12.33 18.60 -8.92
CA GLU A 129 13.20 19.72 -9.29
C GLU A 129 13.75 19.60 -10.71
N GLY A 130 13.71 18.40 -11.27
CA GLY A 130 14.12 18.14 -12.66
C GLY A 130 12.94 18.20 -13.64
N THR A 131 13.25 18.02 -14.91
CA THR A 131 12.25 17.92 -16.00
C THR A 131 11.74 16.49 -16.21
N ARG A 132 12.35 15.49 -15.55
CA ARG A 132 12.05 14.07 -15.79
C ARG A 132 10.76 13.57 -15.14
N TYR A 133 10.41 14.09 -13.96
CA TYR A 133 9.25 13.62 -13.20
C TYR A 133 8.20 14.73 -13.09
N VAL A 134 7.62 15.10 -14.23
CA VAL A 134 6.66 16.21 -14.35
C VAL A 134 5.33 15.69 -14.87
N GLY A 135 4.26 16.03 -14.15
CA GLY A 135 2.89 15.79 -14.62
C GLY A 135 2.35 14.39 -14.33
N GLY A 136 1.04 14.27 -14.46
CA GLY A 136 0.30 13.01 -14.45
C GLY A 136 0.67 12.01 -13.33
N ILE A 137 0.99 10.78 -13.74
CA ILE A 137 1.31 9.65 -12.87
C ILE A 137 2.47 9.96 -11.91
N GLU A 138 3.47 10.73 -12.35
CA GLU A 138 4.67 11.02 -11.57
C GLU A 138 4.38 11.91 -10.37
N ASN A 139 3.47 12.86 -10.53
CA ASN A 139 2.99 13.70 -9.44
C ASN A 139 2.32 12.88 -8.34
N VAL A 140 1.48 11.91 -8.70
CA VAL A 140 0.83 11.02 -7.74
C VAL A 140 1.89 10.21 -6.99
N LYS A 141 2.86 9.63 -7.71
CA LYS A 141 3.96 8.86 -7.08
C LYS A 141 4.74 9.67 -6.06
N ILE A 142 5.13 10.89 -6.42
CA ILE A 142 5.90 11.77 -5.54
C ILE A 142 5.12 12.13 -4.28
N ASN A 143 3.87 12.56 -4.43
CA ASN A 143 3.03 12.96 -3.30
C ASN A 143 2.78 11.79 -2.33
N LEU A 144 2.51 10.60 -2.86
CA LEU A 144 2.29 9.40 -2.05
C LEU A 144 3.57 8.94 -1.35
N MET A 145 4.72 8.99 -2.03
CA MET A 145 6.03 8.71 -1.44
C MET A 145 6.33 9.67 -0.28
N LEU A 146 6.19 10.98 -0.49
CA LEU A 146 6.45 11.98 0.55
C LEU A 146 5.51 11.81 1.75
N ARG A 147 4.24 11.48 1.50
CA ARG A 147 3.28 11.18 2.56
C ARG A 147 3.72 9.99 3.40
N ILE A 148 4.25 8.92 2.78
CA ILE A 148 4.73 7.75 3.50
C ILE A 148 5.93 8.09 4.38
N TYR A 149 6.92 8.79 3.82
CA TYR A 149 8.10 9.20 4.56
C TYR A 149 7.84 10.28 5.62
N ALA A 150 6.74 11.03 5.54
CA ALA A 150 6.31 11.96 6.58
C ALA A 150 5.72 11.26 7.83
N GLN A 151 5.50 9.94 7.79
CA GLN A 151 4.96 9.17 8.90
C GLN A 151 6.06 8.39 9.65
N LYS A 152 5.68 7.76 10.78
CA LYS A 152 6.60 6.97 11.60
C LYS A 152 6.90 5.62 10.95
N TRP A 153 8.19 5.29 10.83
CA TRP A 153 8.69 4.04 10.21
C TRP A 153 8.04 2.76 10.75
N HIS A 154 7.75 2.72 12.05
CA HIS A 154 7.25 1.51 12.73
C HIS A 154 5.83 1.12 12.32
N VAL A 155 5.06 2.04 11.72
CA VAL A 155 3.73 1.74 11.17
C VAL A 155 3.88 0.81 9.96
N TYR A 156 4.75 1.17 9.02
CA TYR A 156 5.02 0.37 7.82
C TYR A 156 5.80 -0.91 8.13
N ALA A 157 6.80 -0.82 9.01
CA ALA A 157 7.55 -1.99 9.46
C ALA A 157 6.64 -3.01 10.17
N GLY A 158 5.70 -2.52 10.98
CA GLY A 158 4.74 -3.36 11.69
C GLY A 158 3.94 -4.24 10.73
N LEU A 159 3.32 -3.63 9.71
CA LEU A 159 2.59 -4.38 8.69
C LEU A 159 3.52 -5.33 7.93
N ALA A 160 4.61 -4.81 7.37
CA ALA A 160 5.49 -5.56 6.49
C ALA A 160 6.15 -6.77 7.19
N ILE A 161 6.61 -6.62 8.43
CA ILE A 161 7.38 -7.64 9.15
C ILE A 161 6.48 -8.62 9.90
N LEU A 162 5.26 -8.26 10.28
CA LEU A 162 4.43 -9.13 11.11
C LEU A 162 3.35 -9.87 10.38
N ASN A 163 2.85 -9.31 9.28
CA ASN A 163 1.79 -9.93 8.53
C ASN A 163 2.40 -10.98 7.58
N PRO A 164 2.14 -12.28 7.76
CA PRO A 164 2.70 -13.32 6.90
C PRO A 164 2.31 -13.19 5.42
N GLU A 165 1.13 -12.64 5.14
CA GLU A 165 0.68 -12.38 3.76
C GLU A 165 1.46 -11.23 3.13
N ALA A 166 1.81 -10.20 3.92
CA ALA A 166 2.68 -9.12 3.46
C ALA A 166 4.09 -9.62 3.12
N HIS A 167 4.63 -10.62 3.83
CA HIS A 167 5.93 -11.23 3.50
C HIS A 167 5.93 -11.82 2.10
N LYS A 168 4.91 -12.64 1.78
CA LYS A 168 4.75 -13.27 0.47
C LYS A 168 4.68 -12.21 -0.63
N GLN A 169 3.90 -11.16 -0.41
CA GLN A 169 3.70 -10.08 -1.38
C GLN A 169 4.95 -9.24 -1.61
N ILE A 170 5.67 -8.85 -0.56
CA ILE A 170 6.87 -8.01 -0.69
C ILE A 170 7.99 -8.79 -1.38
N ASN A 171 8.16 -10.07 -1.05
CA ASN A 171 9.12 -10.94 -1.73
C ASN A 171 8.78 -11.12 -3.21
N GLN A 172 7.50 -11.39 -3.53
CA GLN A 172 7.07 -11.51 -4.92
C GLN A 172 7.18 -10.18 -5.67
N PHE A 173 6.92 -9.03 -5.02
CA PHE A 173 7.08 -7.72 -5.62
C PHE A 173 8.54 -7.43 -5.99
N ALA A 174 9.49 -7.74 -5.11
CA ALA A 174 10.92 -7.62 -5.41
C ALA A 174 11.34 -8.52 -6.57
N LYS A 175 10.84 -9.77 -6.61
CA LYS A 175 11.05 -10.69 -7.73
C LYS A 175 10.48 -10.15 -9.04
N SER A 176 9.23 -9.69 -9.02
CA SER A 176 8.53 -9.12 -10.19
C SER A 176 9.26 -7.88 -10.73
N THR A 177 9.69 -7.00 -9.84
CA THR A 177 10.49 -5.81 -10.19
C THR A 177 11.79 -6.21 -10.88
N THR A 178 12.52 -7.17 -10.28
CA THR A 178 13.81 -7.64 -10.81
C THR A 178 13.64 -8.29 -12.18
N GLU A 179 12.70 -9.21 -12.33
CA GLU A 179 12.50 -9.93 -13.58
C GLU A 179 12.03 -9.02 -14.71
N LEU A 180 11.11 -8.08 -14.46
CA LEU A 180 10.69 -7.09 -15.46
C LEU A 180 11.84 -6.17 -15.86
N TYR A 181 12.63 -5.69 -14.89
CA TYR A 181 13.80 -4.85 -15.16
C TYR A 181 14.88 -5.61 -15.96
N THR A 182 15.09 -6.90 -15.68
CA THR A 182 15.98 -7.77 -16.47
C THR A 182 15.50 -7.90 -17.91
N LEU A 183 14.21 -8.15 -18.15
CA LEU A 183 13.65 -8.23 -19.50
C LEU A 183 13.83 -6.92 -20.28
N MET A 184 13.66 -5.78 -19.60
CA MET A 184 13.91 -4.44 -20.16
C MET A 184 15.38 -4.23 -20.52
N LEU A 185 16.31 -4.68 -19.67
CA LEU A 185 17.76 -4.61 -19.92
C LEU A 185 18.23 -5.51 -21.06
N GLU A 186 17.69 -6.72 -21.14
CA GLU A 186 18.01 -7.70 -22.19
C GLU A 186 17.35 -7.37 -23.53
N GLY A 187 16.44 -6.38 -23.57
CA GLY A 187 15.71 -6.00 -24.77
C GLY A 187 14.71 -7.04 -25.25
N ARG A 188 14.23 -7.93 -24.36
CA ARG A 188 13.32 -9.04 -24.69
C ARG A 188 11.87 -8.56 -24.81
N ARG A 189 11.59 -7.84 -25.91
CA ARG A 189 10.31 -7.17 -26.18
C ARG A 189 9.10 -8.08 -26.10
N ASP A 190 9.11 -9.18 -26.84
CA ASP A 190 7.94 -10.05 -26.97
C ASP A 190 7.60 -10.72 -25.64
N GLU A 191 8.62 -11.12 -24.88
CA GLU A 191 8.44 -11.75 -23.57
C GLU A 191 7.97 -10.76 -22.51
N LEU A 192 8.55 -9.56 -22.47
CA LEU A 192 8.09 -8.48 -21.59
C LEU A 192 6.62 -8.18 -21.86
N ARG A 193 6.25 -8.04 -23.14
CA ARG A 193 4.88 -7.76 -23.55
C ARG A 193 3.94 -8.91 -23.16
N ALA A 194 4.29 -10.15 -23.49
CA ALA A 194 3.46 -11.31 -23.17
C ALA A 194 3.20 -11.42 -21.66
N ARG A 195 4.24 -11.25 -20.84
CA ARG A 195 4.14 -11.30 -19.38
C ARG A 195 3.23 -10.20 -18.82
N VAL A 196 3.46 -8.94 -19.21
CA VAL A 196 2.69 -7.80 -18.69
C VAL A 196 1.24 -7.84 -19.15
N TYR A 197 0.96 -8.27 -20.39
CA TYR A 197 -0.41 -8.43 -20.87
C TYR A 197 -1.14 -9.61 -20.21
N ALA A 198 -0.47 -10.74 -19.98
CA ALA A 198 -1.07 -11.83 -19.20
C ALA A 198 -1.41 -11.38 -17.77
N ALA A 199 -0.57 -10.53 -17.17
CA ALA A 199 -0.85 -9.93 -15.86
C ALA A 199 -2.02 -8.95 -15.91
N LYS A 200 -2.10 -8.11 -16.96
CA LYS A 200 -3.23 -7.21 -17.22
C LYS A 200 -4.55 -7.97 -17.24
N GLU A 201 -4.63 -9.05 -18.03
CA GLU A 201 -5.86 -9.83 -18.18
C GLU A 201 -6.29 -10.50 -16.88
N LYS A 202 -5.33 -11.04 -16.11
CA LYS A 202 -5.64 -11.66 -14.81
C LYS A 202 -6.16 -10.67 -13.78
N VAL A 203 -5.63 -9.45 -13.74
CA VAL A 203 -5.96 -8.44 -12.72
C VAL A 203 -7.19 -7.62 -13.11
N PHE A 204 -7.26 -7.14 -14.35
CA PHE A 204 -8.31 -6.23 -14.83
C PHE A 204 -9.41 -6.91 -15.64
N GLY A 205 -9.18 -8.15 -16.10
CA GLY A 205 -10.06 -8.84 -17.05
C GLY A 205 -9.74 -8.53 -18.51
N HIS A 206 -10.47 -9.16 -19.42
CA HIS A 206 -10.42 -8.85 -20.84
C HIS A 206 -11.29 -7.63 -21.17
N GLY A 207 -11.06 -6.99 -22.31
CA GLY A 207 -11.84 -5.82 -22.74
C GLY A 207 -13.35 -6.08 -22.79
N ASP A 208 -13.75 -7.31 -23.13
CA ASP A 208 -15.14 -7.74 -23.25
C ASP A 208 -15.73 -8.27 -21.92
N SER A 209 -14.89 -8.45 -20.89
CA SER A 209 -15.28 -8.99 -19.58
C SER A 209 -14.41 -8.39 -18.46
N PRO A 210 -14.56 -7.09 -18.16
CA PRO A 210 -13.78 -6.45 -17.11
C PRO A 210 -14.14 -7.03 -15.74
N LYS A 211 -13.14 -7.21 -14.87
CA LYS A 211 -13.35 -7.73 -13.50
C LYS A 211 -13.87 -6.68 -12.51
N TRP A 212 -13.85 -5.41 -12.91
CA TRP A 212 -14.37 -4.29 -12.14
C TRP A 212 -15.31 -3.47 -13.02
N ALA A 213 -16.24 -2.76 -12.36
CA ALA A 213 -17.34 -2.00 -12.96
C ALA A 213 -16.95 -1.21 -14.22
N ASP A 214 -17.94 -0.90 -15.06
CA ASP A 214 -17.78 -0.23 -16.35
C ASP A 214 -17.08 1.14 -16.28
N ARG A 215 -16.92 1.71 -15.07
CA ARG A 215 -16.38 3.05 -14.84
C ARG A 215 -14.99 3.01 -14.18
N PRO A 216 -14.01 3.80 -14.68
CA PRO A 216 -12.70 3.94 -14.05
C PRO A 216 -12.77 4.45 -12.61
N LEU A 217 -11.85 4.01 -11.75
CA LEU A 217 -11.75 4.44 -10.34
C LEU A 217 -11.41 5.93 -10.17
N LEU A 218 -10.80 6.55 -11.18
CA LEU A 218 -10.45 7.96 -11.16
C LEU A 218 -11.17 8.69 -12.28
N PRO A 219 -11.83 9.83 -11.99
CA PRO A 219 -12.37 10.71 -13.01
C PRO A 219 -11.27 11.25 -13.93
N ASP A 220 -11.63 11.52 -15.19
CA ASP A 220 -10.71 12.08 -16.18
C ASP A 220 -10.07 13.40 -15.70
N GLY A 221 -8.75 13.51 -15.87
CA GLY A 221 -7.98 14.69 -15.51
C GLY A 221 -7.67 14.86 -14.01
N VAL A 222 -8.08 13.95 -13.14
CA VAL A 222 -7.66 13.95 -11.72
C VAL A 222 -6.14 13.78 -11.60
N VAL A 223 -5.56 12.94 -12.43
CA VAL A 223 -4.12 12.63 -12.44
C VAL A 223 -3.27 13.87 -12.81
N ASP A 224 -3.80 14.80 -13.61
CA ASP A 224 -3.07 15.99 -14.09
C ASP A 224 -3.15 17.20 -13.15
N ARG A 225 -4.05 17.18 -12.15
CA ARG A 225 -4.33 18.35 -11.29
C ARG A 225 -3.29 18.62 -10.20
N PHE A 226 -2.41 17.67 -9.87
CA PHE A 226 -1.64 17.70 -8.61
C PHE A 226 -0.13 17.89 -8.79
N SER A 227 0.34 19.01 -9.34
CA SER A 227 1.78 19.28 -9.48
C SER A 227 2.41 19.95 -8.26
N LEU A 228 3.60 19.47 -7.85
CA LEU A 228 4.45 20.06 -6.82
C LEU A 228 5.30 21.24 -7.32
N ASN A 229 5.37 21.45 -8.65
CA ASN A 229 6.03 22.60 -9.25
C ASN A 229 4.96 23.56 -9.82
N PRO A 230 4.70 24.72 -9.18
CA PRO A 230 3.70 25.69 -9.65
C PRO A 230 3.99 26.22 -11.07
N ASN A 231 5.26 26.23 -11.48
CA ASN A 231 5.71 26.72 -12.78
C ASN A 231 5.60 25.66 -13.91
N SER A 232 5.19 24.43 -13.59
CA SER A 232 5.01 23.35 -14.59
C SER A 232 3.73 23.49 -15.42
N LYS A 233 2.83 24.44 -15.10
CA LYS A 233 1.55 24.67 -15.80
C LYS A 233 1.69 25.18 -17.26
N GLY A 234 2.87 25.12 -17.86
CA GLY A 234 3.10 25.50 -19.26
C GLY A 234 4.40 24.97 -19.89
N SER A 235 5.08 23.97 -19.30
CA SER A 235 6.40 23.55 -19.75
C SER A 235 6.40 22.09 -20.24
N ALA A 236 6.49 21.91 -21.57
CA ALA A 236 6.73 20.65 -22.30
C ALA A 236 5.77 19.46 -22.00
N PRO A 237 5.46 18.61 -23.00
CA PRO A 237 4.74 17.37 -22.72
C PRO A 237 5.52 16.50 -21.71
N PRO A 238 4.84 15.76 -20.81
CA PRO A 238 5.49 14.83 -19.90
C PRO A 238 6.41 13.86 -20.65
N LEU A 239 7.58 13.56 -20.09
CA LEU A 239 8.46 12.56 -20.68
C LEU A 239 7.82 11.15 -20.55
N PRO A 240 7.81 10.35 -21.63
CA PRO A 240 7.36 8.97 -21.55
C PRO A 240 8.19 8.17 -20.52
N ASN A 241 7.51 7.35 -19.71
CA ASN A 241 8.13 6.55 -18.66
C ASN A 241 7.62 5.10 -18.72
N ASN A 242 8.48 4.14 -18.41
CA ASN A 242 8.11 2.73 -18.35
C ASN A 242 7.21 2.40 -17.14
N HIS A 243 7.24 3.26 -16.11
CA HIS A 243 6.52 3.09 -14.87
C HIS A 243 6.71 1.70 -14.23
N LEU A 244 7.96 1.22 -14.14
CA LEU A 244 8.34 -0.09 -13.60
C LEU A 244 7.64 -0.44 -12.27
N SER A 245 7.49 0.55 -11.38
CA SER A 245 6.73 0.40 -10.14
C SER A 245 5.28 -0.08 -10.30
N LEU A 246 4.55 0.43 -11.30
CA LEU A 246 3.18 0.03 -11.61
C LEU A 246 3.15 -1.33 -12.31
N LEU A 247 4.08 -1.55 -13.25
CA LEU A 247 4.21 -2.83 -13.95
C LEU A 247 4.50 -3.97 -12.98
N ALA A 248 5.46 -3.78 -12.07
CA ALA A 248 5.85 -4.76 -11.06
C ALA A 248 4.74 -5.05 -10.05
N MET A 249 3.90 -4.06 -9.74
CA MET A 249 2.75 -4.25 -8.87
C MET A 249 1.70 -5.16 -9.51
N VAL A 250 1.33 -4.89 -10.77
CA VAL A 250 0.34 -5.73 -11.49
C VAL A 250 0.88 -7.13 -11.75
N ASP A 251 2.17 -7.26 -12.09
CA ASP A 251 2.83 -8.56 -12.23
C ASP A 251 2.85 -9.33 -10.90
N CYS A 252 3.13 -8.66 -9.78
CA CYS A 252 3.06 -9.26 -8.44
C CYS A 252 1.66 -9.77 -8.10
N TRP A 253 0.63 -8.95 -8.32
CA TRP A 253 -0.77 -9.35 -8.10
C TRP A 253 -1.17 -10.54 -8.97
N SER A 254 -0.80 -10.51 -10.25
CA SER A 254 -1.02 -11.61 -11.19
C SER A 254 -0.35 -12.91 -10.73
N ALA A 255 0.89 -12.84 -10.25
CA ALA A 255 1.65 -14.00 -9.79
C ALA A 255 1.05 -14.62 -8.51
N LEU A 256 0.43 -13.82 -7.66
CA LEU A 256 -0.19 -14.26 -6.40
C LEU A 256 -1.70 -14.51 -6.50
N GLY A 257 -2.29 -14.33 -7.68
CA GLY A 257 -3.73 -14.46 -7.90
C GLY A 257 -4.55 -13.42 -7.13
N ILE A 258 -3.98 -12.25 -6.84
CA ILE A 258 -4.65 -11.16 -6.13
C ILE A 258 -5.42 -10.32 -7.14
N VAL A 259 -6.72 -10.14 -6.91
CA VAL A 259 -7.54 -9.15 -7.61
C VAL A 259 -7.81 -8.02 -6.62
N PRO A 260 -7.19 -6.83 -6.80
CA PRO A 260 -7.24 -5.75 -5.81
C PRO A 260 -8.67 -5.22 -5.55
N TYR A 261 -9.57 -5.43 -6.50
CA TYR A 261 -10.97 -5.02 -6.47
C TYR A 261 -11.84 -5.82 -5.48
N ASP A 262 -11.48 -7.07 -5.19
CA ASP A 262 -12.24 -7.93 -4.27
C ASP A 262 -12.17 -7.42 -2.82
N HIS A 263 -11.18 -6.57 -2.52
CA HIS A 263 -10.85 -6.13 -1.17
C HIS A 263 -11.17 -4.64 -0.92
N MET A 264 -12.02 -4.04 -1.76
CA MET A 264 -12.39 -2.62 -1.70
C MET A 264 -13.12 -2.22 -0.40
N ILE A 265 -13.71 -3.18 0.32
CA ILE A 265 -14.36 -2.93 1.61
C ILE A 265 -13.40 -2.35 2.67
N CYS A 266 -12.11 -2.66 2.57
CA CYS A 266 -11.06 -2.15 3.45
C CYS A 266 -10.07 -1.23 2.72
N SER A 267 -10.40 -0.78 1.51
CA SER A 267 -9.52 0.12 0.76
C SER A 267 -9.33 1.45 1.48
N THR A 268 -8.09 1.93 1.52
CA THR A 268 -7.79 3.29 1.95
C THR A 268 -7.87 4.25 0.75
N PRO A 269 -8.08 5.56 0.96
CA PRO A 269 -8.05 6.54 -0.13
C PRO A 269 -6.75 6.51 -0.93
N LEU A 270 -5.62 6.20 -0.28
CA LEU A 270 -4.32 6.04 -0.93
C LEU A 270 -4.30 4.85 -1.89
N PHE A 271 -4.86 3.72 -1.44
CA PHE A 271 -4.94 2.53 -2.27
C PHE A 271 -5.85 2.76 -3.48
N ARG A 272 -7.01 3.40 -3.31
CA ARG A 272 -7.92 3.72 -4.43
C ARG A 272 -7.26 4.61 -5.47
N LEU A 273 -6.62 5.70 -5.03
CA LEU A 273 -5.89 6.59 -5.92
C LEU A 273 -4.79 5.85 -6.68
N TRP A 274 -4.03 5.02 -5.98
CA TRP A 274 -2.94 4.26 -6.59
C TRP A 274 -3.44 3.18 -7.56
N LEU A 275 -4.50 2.46 -7.20
CA LEU A 275 -5.16 1.47 -8.05
C LEU A 275 -5.74 2.13 -9.30
N GLY A 276 -6.38 3.30 -9.16
CA GLY A 276 -6.90 4.04 -10.31
C GLY A 276 -5.81 4.57 -11.25
N VAL A 277 -4.66 5.01 -10.73
CA VAL A 277 -3.49 5.36 -11.56
C VAL A 277 -2.94 4.14 -12.30
N THR A 278 -2.93 2.99 -11.64
CA THR A 278 -2.52 1.71 -12.25
C THR A 278 -3.51 1.31 -13.35
N GLU A 279 -4.80 1.39 -13.06
CA GLU A 279 -5.86 1.12 -14.02
C GLU A 279 -5.74 2.04 -15.25
N HIS A 280 -5.48 3.33 -15.05
CA HIS A 280 -5.26 4.29 -16.13
C HIS A 280 -4.09 3.87 -17.04
N LEU A 281 -2.94 3.48 -16.48
CA LEU A 281 -1.80 2.98 -17.26
C LEU A 281 -2.17 1.75 -18.10
N PHE A 282 -2.90 0.80 -17.51
CA PHE A 282 -3.16 -0.50 -18.13
C PHE A 282 -4.37 -0.49 -19.09
N ARG A 283 -5.34 0.40 -18.88
CA ARG A 283 -6.59 0.44 -19.67
C ARG A 283 -6.60 1.54 -20.74
N THR A 284 -5.79 2.59 -20.62
CA THR A 284 -5.72 3.64 -21.65
C THR A 284 -5.09 3.07 -22.94
N PRO A 285 -5.78 3.17 -24.10
CA PRO A 285 -5.26 2.66 -25.37
C PRO A 285 -3.88 3.24 -25.71
N GLY A 286 -2.92 2.38 -26.07
CA GLY A 286 -1.57 2.78 -26.49
C GLY A 286 -0.59 3.12 -25.36
N LEU A 287 -1.07 3.57 -24.18
CA LEU A 287 -0.21 4.01 -23.09
C LEU A 287 0.66 2.86 -22.53
N LEU A 288 0.08 1.66 -22.36
CA LEU A 288 0.82 0.50 -21.90
C LEU A 288 1.92 0.08 -22.89
N ASP A 289 1.61 0.01 -24.19
CA ASP A 289 2.59 -0.35 -25.22
C ASP A 289 3.72 0.70 -25.31
N GLU A 290 3.39 1.99 -25.13
CA GLU A 290 4.39 3.05 -25.03
C GLU A 290 5.32 2.85 -23.82
N SER A 291 4.78 2.60 -22.63
CA SER A 291 5.59 2.33 -21.44
C SER A 291 6.51 1.12 -21.62
N LEU A 292 6.04 0.03 -22.24
CA LEU A 292 6.87 -1.14 -22.53
C LEU A 292 7.99 -0.81 -23.54
N ARG A 293 7.67 -0.04 -24.59
CA ARG A 293 8.66 0.42 -25.58
C ARG A 293 9.73 1.28 -24.91
N VAL A 294 9.33 2.25 -24.10
CA VAL A 294 10.24 3.14 -23.33
C VAL A 294 11.14 2.32 -22.42
N GLY A 295 10.61 1.31 -21.73
CA GLY A 295 11.40 0.43 -20.86
C GLY A 295 12.55 -0.27 -21.58
N ILE A 296 12.42 -0.53 -22.87
CA ILE A 296 13.45 -1.20 -23.68
C ILE A 296 14.35 -0.19 -24.40
N GLU A 297 13.77 0.78 -25.09
CA GLU A 297 14.47 1.65 -26.03
C GLU A 297 15.05 2.91 -25.39
N ASP A 298 14.49 3.36 -24.27
CA ASP A 298 14.87 4.60 -23.60
C ASP A 298 15.71 4.32 -22.34
N ASN A 299 16.75 5.12 -22.14
CA ASN A 299 17.69 5.00 -21.02
C ASN A 299 17.59 6.14 -19.99
N THR A 300 16.68 7.10 -20.18
CA THR A 300 16.49 8.30 -19.36
C THR A 300 16.18 7.98 -17.89
N PHE A 301 15.42 6.91 -17.64
CA PHE A 301 15.05 6.46 -16.29
C PHE A 301 15.82 5.21 -15.83
N ARG A 302 16.63 4.59 -16.69
CA ARG A 302 17.25 3.27 -16.43
C ARG A 302 18.06 3.22 -15.14
N ARG A 303 18.80 4.29 -14.84
CA ARG A 303 19.57 4.41 -13.58
C ARG A 303 18.66 4.43 -12.36
N ASP A 304 17.53 5.12 -12.45
CA ASP A 304 16.57 5.23 -11.36
C ASP A 304 15.83 3.89 -11.18
N ASP A 305 15.51 3.19 -12.27
CA ASP A 305 14.93 1.84 -12.26
C ASP A 305 15.86 0.80 -11.64
N LEU A 306 17.17 0.89 -11.89
CA LEU A 306 18.17 0.07 -11.21
C LEU A 306 18.13 0.31 -9.69
N GLN A 307 18.16 1.57 -9.27
CA GLN A 307 18.11 1.92 -7.85
C GLN A 307 16.79 1.52 -7.20
N PHE A 308 15.69 1.60 -7.94
CA PHE A 308 14.38 1.12 -7.52
C PHE A 308 14.37 -0.40 -7.32
N THR A 309 14.95 -1.15 -8.24
CA THR A 309 15.07 -2.62 -8.15
C THR A 309 15.91 -3.04 -6.95
N ILE A 310 17.09 -2.42 -6.76
CA ILE A 310 17.94 -2.65 -5.57
C ILE A 310 17.18 -2.26 -4.28
N ALA A 311 16.40 -1.18 -4.34
CA ALA A 311 15.63 -0.74 -3.19
C ALA A 311 14.56 -1.76 -2.79
N ALA A 312 13.80 -2.28 -3.76
CA ALA A 312 12.77 -3.29 -3.57
C ALA A 312 13.33 -4.58 -2.97
N CYS A 313 14.45 -5.08 -3.50
CA CYS A 313 15.15 -6.25 -2.93
C CYS A 313 15.58 -6.01 -1.48
N GLY A 314 16.18 -4.85 -1.19
CA GLY A 314 16.61 -4.55 0.18
C GLY A 314 15.46 -4.39 1.18
N TRP A 315 14.26 -3.99 0.75
CA TRP A 315 13.07 -4.02 1.61
C TRP A 315 12.57 -5.44 1.84
N ALA A 316 12.56 -6.29 0.80
CA ALA A 316 12.23 -7.70 0.93
C ALA A 316 13.18 -8.44 1.89
N GLU A 317 14.49 -8.17 1.81
CA GLU A 317 15.49 -8.70 2.75
C GLU A 317 15.21 -8.28 4.20
N CYS A 318 14.87 -7.01 4.45
CA CYS A 318 14.51 -6.54 5.79
C CYS A 318 13.30 -7.32 6.36
N VAL A 319 12.32 -7.62 5.51
CA VAL A 319 11.12 -8.38 5.88
C VAL A 319 11.45 -9.84 6.15
N ALA A 320 12.22 -10.48 5.26
CA ALA A 320 12.64 -11.86 5.39
C ALA A 320 13.44 -12.11 6.68
N LEU A 321 14.34 -11.20 7.04
CA LEU A 321 15.12 -11.24 8.28
C LEU A 321 14.32 -10.82 9.52
N ARG A 322 13.11 -10.30 9.36
CA ARG A 322 12.25 -9.73 10.42
C ARG A 322 12.96 -8.66 11.26
N SER A 323 13.91 -7.94 10.67
CA SER A 323 14.74 -6.96 11.38
C SER A 323 14.11 -5.58 11.42
N PHE A 324 13.50 -5.24 12.56
CA PHE A 324 12.96 -3.88 12.81
C PHE A 324 14.07 -2.82 12.82
N GLU A 325 15.28 -3.17 13.28
CA GLU A 325 16.40 -2.24 13.34
C GLU A 325 16.91 -1.86 11.95
N THR A 326 17.16 -2.84 11.09
CA THR A 326 17.60 -2.61 9.71
C THR A 326 16.54 -1.82 8.94
N TRP A 327 15.26 -2.13 9.15
CA TRP A 327 14.16 -1.36 8.57
C TRP A 327 14.19 0.10 9.06
N ARG A 328 14.31 0.32 10.37
CA ARG A 328 14.36 1.66 10.98
C ARG A 328 15.48 2.50 10.37
N GLU A 329 16.69 1.97 10.31
CA GLU A 329 17.85 2.70 9.76
C GLU A 329 17.65 3.03 8.28
N ARG A 330 17.22 2.05 7.49
CA ARG A 330 16.98 2.22 6.06
C ARG A 330 15.92 3.29 5.79
N PHE A 331 14.86 3.33 6.60
CA PHE A 331 13.81 4.34 6.53
C PHE A 331 14.29 5.71 7.00
N ALA A 332 14.89 5.79 8.19
CA ALA A 332 15.25 7.05 8.85
C ALA A 332 16.27 7.87 8.06
N VAL A 333 17.27 7.21 7.45
CA VAL A 333 18.26 7.91 6.61
C VAL A 333 17.60 8.54 5.39
N THR A 334 16.66 7.82 4.74
CA THR A 334 15.91 8.35 3.61
C THR A 334 14.89 9.41 4.03
N GLN A 335 14.23 9.24 5.17
CA GLN A 335 13.34 10.22 5.75
C GLN A 335 14.04 11.56 6.00
N LYS A 336 15.22 11.53 6.62
CA LYS A 336 16.04 12.73 6.91
C LYS A 336 16.41 13.51 5.65
N PHE A 337 16.61 12.83 4.53
CA PHE A 337 16.89 13.47 3.25
C PHE A 337 15.69 14.26 2.70
N PHE A 338 14.47 13.76 2.88
CA PHE A 338 13.24 14.41 2.40
C PHE A 338 12.60 15.36 3.43
N GLU A 339 13.04 15.33 4.69
CA GLU A 339 12.49 16.12 5.79
C GLU A 339 12.27 17.61 5.47
N PRO A 340 13.22 18.33 4.81
CA PRO A 340 13.01 19.74 4.46
C PRO A 340 11.86 19.99 3.48
N ARG A 341 11.33 18.95 2.83
CA ARG A 341 10.31 19.02 1.77
C ARG A 341 8.95 18.50 2.21
N PHE A 342 8.82 17.98 3.43
CA PHE A 342 7.55 17.45 3.93
C PHE A 342 6.45 18.52 4.06
N GLN A 343 6.79 19.73 4.49
CA GLN A 343 5.78 20.76 4.76
C GLN A 343 4.93 21.08 3.52
N GLY A 344 5.56 21.36 2.37
CA GLY A 344 4.83 21.62 1.11
C GLY A 344 4.15 20.37 0.53
N ALA A 345 4.72 19.18 0.76
CA ALA A 345 4.15 17.93 0.24
C ALA A 345 2.93 17.44 1.01
N VAL A 346 2.86 17.70 2.32
CA VAL A 346 1.72 17.32 3.15
C VAL A 346 0.47 18.12 2.75
N GLU A 347 0.60 19.41 2.46
CA GLU A 347 -0.51 20.27 2.04
C GLU A 347 -1.12 19.78 0.72
N ILE A 348 -0.29 19.53 -0.30
CA ILE A 348 -0.72 19.05 -1.62
C ILE A 348 -1.29 17.63 -1.52
N GLY A 349 -0.64 16.74 -0.76
CA GLY A 349 -1.13 15.38 -0.53
C GLY A 349 -2.50 15.32 0.17
N GLN A 350 -2.79 16.27 1.07
CA GLN A 350 -4.12 16.39 1.69
C GLN A 350 -5.17 16.94 0.73
N ALA A 351 -4.82 17.89 -0.13
CA ALA A 351 -5.72 18.41 -1.17
C ALA A 351 -6.12 17.31 -2.17
N MET A 352 -5.16 16.48 -2.57
CA MET A 352 -5.39 15.35 -3.48
C MET A 352 -6.36 14.32 -2.91
N ILE A 353 -6.21 13.94 -1.64
CA ILE A 353 -7.14 12.99 -1.01
C ILE A 353 -8.53 13.59 -0.83
N ARG A 354 -8.62 14.88 -0.49
CA ARG A 354 -9.92 15.57 -0.42
C ARG A 354 -10.64 15.52 -1.76
N ALA A 355 -9.95 15.81 -2.85
CA ALA A 355 -10.53 15.73 -4.19
C ALA A 355 -11.05 14.32 -4.54
N VAL A 356 -10.30 13.27 -4.18
CA VAL A 356 -10.75 11.87 -4.38
C VAL A 356 -11.98 11.55 -3.52
N LEU A 357 -11.99 11.97 -2.26
CA LEU A 357 -13.12 11.75 -1.35
C LEU A 357 -14.36 12.57 -1.72
N GLU A 358 -14.17 13.76 -2.32
CA GLU A 358 -15.27 14.62 -2.79
C GLU A 358 -15.89 14.08 -4.07
N SER A 359 -15.09 13.55 -5.00
CA SER A 359 -15.63 12.86 -6.19
C SER A 359 -16.47 11.62 -5.84
N GLU A 360 -16.22 10.98 -4.68
CA GLU A 360 -17.01 9.85 -4.19
C GLU A 360 -18.32 10.28 -3.50
N LYS A 361 -18.48 11.56 -3.11
CA LYS A 361 -19.69 12.07 -2.42
C LYS A 361 -20.69 12.73 -3.36
N GLU A 362 -20.24 13.13 -4.54
CA GLU A 362 -21.11 13.60 -5.63
C GLU A 362 -21.75 12.43 -6.41
N GLU A 363 -21.40 11.19 -6.02
CA GLU A 363 -22.09 9.93 -6.35
C GLU A 363 -23.10 9.57 -5.26
#